data_AF-A0A1L4A138-F1
#
_entry.id   AF-A0A1L4A138-F1
#
_cell.length_a   1.000
_cell.length_b   1.000
_cell.length_c   1.000
_cell.angle_alpha   90.00
_cell.angle_beta   90.00
_cell.angle_gamma   90.00
#
_symmetry.space_group_name_H-M   'P 1'
#
loop_
_entity.id
_entity.type
_entity.pdbx_description
1 polymer ?
#
loop_
_entity_poly.entity_id
_entity_poly.type
_entity_poly.pdbx_seq_one_letter_code
_entity_poly.pdbx_strand_id
1 'polypeptide(L)'
;MGRQRFTPEQIIAKLREVEVIVGRGGTAVEACRQIGIAEQTLYRWRKEYGGLKVDQARRMKDLERQNARLKKLVADLALDKAILQEASKLTF
;
A
#
# COMPACT_ATOMS: atom_id res chain seq x y z
N MET A 1 17.17 31.77 0.41
CA MET A 1 15.95 31.04 0.84
C MET A 1 16.35 29.66 1.36
N GLY A 2 15.96 29.30 2.58
CA GLY A 2 16.34 28.02 3.19
C GLY A 2 15.73 26.84 2.44
N ARG A 3 16.50 25.76 2.26
CA ARG A 3 16.04 24.53 1.62
C ARG A 3 15.07 23.82 2.57
N GLN A 4 13.77 23.92 2.32
CA GLN A 4 12.75 23.21 3.09
C GLN A 4 13.01 21.70 2.94
N ARG A 5 13.29 21.01 4.05
CA ARG A 5 13.51 19.56 4.06
C ARG A 5 12.15 18.88 4.22
N PHE A 6 11.77 18.10 3.21
CA PHE A 6 10.59 17.24 3.27
C PHE A 6 10.98 15.86 3.78
N THR A 7 10.15 15.27 4.62
CA THR A 7 10.25 13.86 5.00
C THR A 7 9.81 12.96 3.84
N PRO A 8 10.27 11.70 3.78
CA PRO A 8 9.80 10.74 2.78
C PRO A 8 8.27 10.64 2.72
N GLU A 9 7.58 10.67 3.86
CA GLU A 9 6.13 10.60 3.97
C GLU A 9 5.46 11.82 3.33
N GLN A 10 5.99 13.02 3.58
CA GLN A 10 5.50 14.26 2.96
C GLN A 10 5.72 14.26 1.43
N ILE A 11 6.85 13.71 0.97
CA ILE A 11 7.15 13.56 -0.46
C ILE A 11 6.14 12.63 -1.12
N ILE A 12 5.86 11.47 -0.52
CA ILE A 12 4.90 10.49 -1.04
C ILE A 12 3.48 11.09 -1.08
N ALA A 13 3.08 11.83 -0.05
CA ALA A 13 1.78 12.50 0.00
C ALA A 13 1.65 13.53 -1.14
N LYS A 14 2.65 14.40 -1.31
CA LYS A 14 2.67 15.36 -2.42
C LYS A 14 2.67 14.69 -3.80
N LEU A 15 3.38 13.57 -3.97
CA LEU A 15 3.34 12.78 -5.20
C LEU A 15 1.93 12.21 -5.50
N ARG A 16 1.16 11.85 -4.47
CA ARG A 16 -0.25 11.44 -4.63
C ARG A 16 -1.15 12.61 -5.03
N GLU A 17 -0.97 13.79 -4.42
CA GLU A 17 -1.73 14.98 -4.80
C GLU A 17 -1.52 15.35 -6.28
N VAL A 18 -0.27 15.29 -6.77
CA VAL A 18 0.03 15.51 -8.20
C VAL A 18 -0.70 14.53 -9.09
N GLU A 19 -0.70 13.24 -8.75
CA GLU A 19 -1.40 12.21 -9.54
C GLU A 19 -2.91 12.43 -9.59
N VAL A 20 -3.53 12.88 -8.49
CA VAL A 20 -4.96 13.18 -8.46
C VAL A 20 -5.28 14.36 -9.38
N ILE A 21 -4.47 15.42 -9.36
CA ILE A 21 -4.66 16.60 -10.21
C ILE A 21 -4.50 16.21 -11.69
N VAL A 22 -3.46 15.45 -12.01
CA VAL A 22 -3.21 14.98 -13.38
C VAL A 22 -4.29 14.01 -13.85
N GLY A 23 -4.76 13.10 -12.98
CA GLY A 23 -5.83 12.15 -13.27
C GLY A 23 -7.19 12.82 -13.51
N ARG A 24 -7.39 14.05 -13.03
CA ARG A 24 -8.57 14.89 -13.33
C ARG A 24 -8.42 15.71 -14.62
N GLY A 25 -7.35 15.50 -15.39
CA GLY A 25 -7.07 16.21 -16.64
C GLY A 25 -6.17 17.44 -16.50
N GLY A 26 -5.64 17.73 -15.31
CA GLY A 26 -4.68 18.81 -15.09
C GLY A 26 -3.27 18.48 -15.60
N THR A 27 -2.47 19.51 -15.83
CA THR A 27 -1.07 19.35 -16.24
C THR A 27 -0.14 19.16 -15.04
N ALA A 28 1.04 18.57 -15.26
CA ALA A 28 2.06 18.46 -14.23
C ALA A 28 2.53 19.83 -13.72
N VAL A 29 2.52 20.85 -14.59
CA VAL A 29 2.87 22.24 -14.27
C VAL A 29 1.87 22.85 -13.28
N GLU A 30 0.58 22.70 -13.56
CA GLU A 30 -0.49 23.16 -12.67
C GLU A 30 -0.44 22.45 -11.32
N ALA A 31 -0.24 21.13 -11.34
CA ALA A 31 -0.08 20.35 -10.13
C ALA A 31 1.10 20.85 -9.28
N CYS A 32 2.27 21.09 -9.89
CA CYS A 32 3.45 21.63 -9.21
C CYS A 32 3.19 23.00 -8.57
N ARG A 33 2.50 23.89 -9.31
CA ARG A 33 2.10 25.21 -8.79
C ARG A 33 1.17 25.08 -7.59
N GLN A 34 0.18 24.19 -7.67
CA GLN A 34 -0.83 24.01 -6.63
C GLN A 34 -0.23 23.46 -5.33
N ILE A 35 0.74 22.55 -5.42
CA ILE A 35 1.38 21.95 -4.24
C ILE A 35 2.64 22.70 -3.77
N GLY A 36 3.00 23.79 -4.45
CA GLY A 36 4.13 24.65 -4.10
C GLY A 36 5.51 24.01 -4.30
N ILE A 37 5.70 23.20 -5.35
CA ILE A 37 7.01 22.63 -5.69
C ILE A 37 7.42 22.97 -7.12
N ALA A 38 8.72 22.97 -7.38
CA ALA A 38 9.23 23.08 -8.75
C ALA A 38 9.09 21.74 -9.50
N GLU A 39 8.86 21.79 -10.82
CA GLU A 39 8.77 20.59 -11.66
C GLU A 39 10.00 19.69 -11.57
N GLN A 40 11.20 20.27 -11.51
CA GLN A 40 12.44 19.51 -11.30
C GLN A 40 12.41 18.69 -10.01
N THR A 41 11.77 19.22 -8.96
CA THR A 41 11.60 18.51 -7.69
C THR A 41 10.64 17.33 -7.85
N LEU A 42 9.54 17.53 -8.58
CA LEU A 42 8.59 16.47 -8.90
C LEU A 42 9.26 15.31 -9.66
N TYR A 43 10.05 15.61 -10.69
CA TYR A 43 10.76 14.58 -11.46
C TYR A 43 11.75 13.80 -10.61
N ARG A 44 12.54 14.48 -9.78
CA ARG A 44 13.46 13.84 -8.84
C ARG A 44 12.73 12.94 -7.85
N TRP A 45 11.64 13.44 -7.25
CA TRP A 45 10.84 12.68 -6.31
C TRP A 45 10.15 11.48 -6.96
N ARG A 46 9.68 11.57 -8.20
CA ARG A 46 9.16 10.41 -8.94
C ARG A 46 10.23 9.34 -9.15
N LYS A 47 11.46 9.73 -9.49
CA LYS A 47 12.56 8.78 -9.68
C LYS A 47 12.93 8.07 -8.37
N GLU A 48 12.92 8.80 -7.26
CA GLU A 48 13.39 8.30 -5.95
C GLU A 48 12.30 7.59 -5.13
N TYR A 49 11.06 8.08 -5.19
CA TYR A 49 9.94 7.62 -4.35
C TYR A 49 8.73 7.10 -5.16
N GLY A 50 8.72 7.25 -6.49
CA GLY A 50 7.62 6.78 -7.34
C GLY A 50 7.46 5.25 -7.34
N GLY A 51 8.58 4.50 -7.24
CA GLY A 51 8.57 3.03 -7.15
C GLY A 51 7.98 2.50 -5.83
N LEU A 52 8.08 3.29 -4.75
CA LEU A 52 7.62 2.89 -3.42
C LEU A 52 6.11 2.56 -3.39
N LYS A 53 5.30 3.22 -4.24
CA LYS A 53 3.86 2.91 -4.38
C LYS A 53 3.62 1.54 -4.99
N VAL A 54 4.41 1.16 -5.99
CA VAL A 54 4.31 -0.14 -6.66
C VAL A 54 4.69 -1.25 -5.68
N ASP A 55 5.75 -1.03 -4.89
CA ASP A 55 6.18 -1.97 -3.85
C ASP A 55 5.16 -2.09 -2.72
N GLN A 56 4.54 -0.98 -2.30
CA GLN A 56 3.44 -0.99 -1.32
C GLN A 56 2.21 -1.76 -1.84
N ALA A 57 1.80 -1.52 -3.07
CA ALA A 57 0.67 -2.23 -3.69
C ALA A 57 0.96 -3.74 -3.86
N ARG A 58 2.20 -4.09 -4.23
CA ARG A 58 2.64 -5.49 -4.32
C ARG A 58 2.63 -6.17 -2.96
N ARG A 59 3.19 -5.52 -1.93
CA ARG A 59 3.17 -6.02 -0.55
C ARG A 59 1.74 -6.22 -0.03
N MET A 60 0.82 -5.30 -0.34
CA MET A 60 -0.58 -5.44 0.05
C MET A 60 -1.23 -6.69 -0.56
N LYS A 61 -1.06 -6.92 -1.88
CA LYS A 61 -1.58 -8.13 -2.54
C LYS A 61 -0.98 -9.41 -1.98
N ASP A 62 0.31 -9.41 -1.66
CA ASP A 62 0.97 -10.57 -1.06
C ASP A 62 0.44 -10.86 0.35
N LEU A 63 0.20 -9.81 1.15
CA LEU A 63 -0.42 -9.94 2.47
C LEU A 63 -1.87 -10.45 2.38
N GLU A 64 -2.67 -9.94 1.44
CA GLU A 64 -4.03 -10.42 1.20
C GLU A 64 -4.05 -11.91 0.83
N ARG A 65 -3.14 -12.34 -0.06
CA ARG A 65 -2.99 -13.76 -0.44
C ARG A 65 -2.58 -14.63 0.75
N GLN A 66 -1.62 -14.18 1.55
CA GLN A 66 -1.20 -14.90 2.75
C GLN A 66 -2.34 -15.01 3.77
N ASN A 67 -3.08 -13.92 3.99
CA ASN A 67 -4.22 -13.90 4.89
C ASN A 67 -5.31 -14.88 4.45
N ALA A 68 -5.64 -14.92 3.16
CA ALA A 68 -6.58 -15.87 2.59
C ALA A 68 -6.14 -17.32 2.81
N ARG A 69 -4.85 -17.63 2.57
CA ARG A 69 -4.29 -18.96 2.80
C ARG A 69 -4.34 -19.36 4.27
N LEU A 70 -3.98 -18.44 5.18
CA LEU A 70 -4.01 -18.68 6.62
C LEU A 70 -5.44 -18.92 7.11
N LYS A 71 -6.40 -18.12 6.66
CA LYS A 71 -7.82 -18.32 6.99
C LYS A 71 -8.32 -19.71 6.59
N LYS A 72 -7.97 -20.17 5.39
CA LYS A 72 -8.32 -21.52 4.94
C LYS A 72 -7.71 -22.59 5.84
N LEU A 73 -6.40 -22.50 6.10
CA LEU A 73 -5.71 -23.47 6.94
C LEU A 73 -6.29 -23.53 8.38
N VAL A 74 -6.63 -22.37 8.95
CA VAL A 74 -7.27 -22.29 10.27
C VAL A 74 -8.65 -22.94 10.24
N ALA A 75 -9.45 -22.74 9.19
CA ALA A 75 -10.75 -23.38 9.06
C ALA A 75 -10.64 -24.91 8.95
N ASP A 76 -9.73 -25.40 8.11
CA ASP A 76 -9.48 -26.84 7.95
C ASP A 76 -9.05 -27.48 9.29
N LEU A 77 -8.09 -26.86 9.99
CA LEU A 77 -7.63 -27.33 11.30
C LEU A 77 -8.72 -27.28 12.38
N ALA A 78 -9.57 -26.24 12.35
CA ALA A 78 -10.68 -26.13 13.29
C ALA A 78 -11.72 -27.26 13.08
N LEU A 79 -11.96 -27.63 11.82
CA LEU A 79 -12.85 -28.72 11.46
C LEU A 79 -12.28 -30.09 11.89
N ASP A 80 -11.00 -30.36 11.61
CA ASP A 80 -10.32 -31.57 12.06
C ASP A 80 -10.35 -31.72 13.59
N LYS A 81 -10.09 -30.61 14.30
CA LYS A 81 -10.17 -30.58 15.75
C LYS A 81 -11.57 -30.91 16.26
N ALA A 82 -12.62 -30.38 15.64
CA ALA A 82 -14.00 -30.66 16.02
C ALA A 82 -14.34 -32.14 15.85
N ILE A 83 -13.95 -32.74 14.71
CA ILE A 83 -14.15 -34.17 14.43
C ILE A 83 -13.43 -35.03 15.48
N LEU A 84 -12.17 -34.73 15.78
CA LEU A 84 -11.40 -35.49 16.77
C LEU A 84 -12.00 -35.39 18.18
N GLN A 85 -12.54 -34.22 18.53
CA GLN A 85 -13.24 -34.02 19.81
C GLN A 85 -14.59 -34.73 19.88
N GLU A 86 -15.30 -34.88 18.78
CA GLU A 86 -16.53 -35.69 18.74
C GLU A 86 -16.21 -37.19 18.83
N ALA A 87 -15.23 -37.66 18.06
CA ALA A 87 -14.79 -39.05 18.07
C ALA A 87 -14.31 -39.50 19.46
N SER A 88 -13.61 -38.64 20.20
CA SER A 88 -13.15 -38.93 21.57
C SER A 88 -14.27 -38.95 22.61
N LYS A 89 -15.39 -38.27 22.35
CA LYS A 89 -16.59 -38.32 23.21
C LYS A 89 -17.43 -39.57 22.98
N LEU A 90 -17.39 -40.14 21.77
CA LEU A 90 -18.16 -41.35 21.41
C LEU A 90 -17.49 -42.65 21.87
N THR A 91 -16.25 -42.59 22.35
CA THR A 91 -15.44 -43.75 22.74
C THR A 91 -15.36 -43.98 24.27
N PHE A 92 -16.09 -43.18 25.05
CA PHE A 92 -16.34 -43.34 26.50
C PHE A 92 -17.83 -43.23 26.79
#